data_AF-A0A381UCI0-F1
#
_entry.id   AF-A0A381UCI0-F1
#
_cell.length_a   1.000
_cell.length_b   1.000
_cell.length_c   1.000
_cell.angle_alpha   90.00
_cell.angle_beta   90.00
_cell.angle_gamma   90.00
#
_symmetry.space_group_name_H-M   'P 1'
#
loop_
_entity.id
_entity.type
_entity.pdbx_description
1 polymer ?
#
loop_
_entity_poly.entity_id
_entity_poly.type
_entity_poly.pdbx_seq_one_letter_code
_entity_poly.pdbx_strand_id
1 'polypeptide(L)'
;FIPAKKEYQSTDLQKKWDMIKNVRKVITGALEKKRAEKIIGSSLEAHIKVYVSDEIKKIIAKIHLDEIAITSSYELLSDEGADSGFVMDEIEGVRVEVEKVVGDKCNRCWKFTEALNNNQICNRCEKAIQQ
;
A
#
# COMPACT_ATOMS: atom_id res chain seq x y z
N PHE A 1 7.57 26.65 -13.05
CA PHE A 1 6.37 25.94 -12.59
C PHE A 1 5.14 26.64 -13.14
N ILE A 2 4.27 25.94 -13.87
CA ILE A 2 3.02 26.50 -14.39
C ILE A 2 1.98 26.40 -13.25
N PRO A 3 1.41 27.51 -12.74
CA PRO A 3 0.41 27.44 -11.69
C PRO A 3 -0.85 26.74 -12.22
N ALA A 4 -1.42 25.85 -11.40
CA ALA A 4 -2.69 25.21 -11.73
C ALA A 4 -3.80 26.27 -11.81
N LYS A 5 -4.71 26.10 -12.78
CA LYS A 5 -5.90 26.96 -12.87
C LYS A 5 -6.73 26.83 -11.59
N LYS A 6 -7.31 27.94 -11.12
CA LYS A 6 -8.15 27.96 -9.90
C LYS A 6 -9.32 26.99 -9.97
N GLU A 7 -9.87 26.75 -11.16
CA GLU A 7 -10.96 25.80 -11.40
C GLU A 7 -10.62 24.34 -11.04
N TYR A 8 -9.34 23.98 -10.95
CA TYR A 8 -8.91 22.64 -10.52
C TYR A 8 -8.69 22.52 -9.01
N GLN A 9 -8.86 23.61 -8.24
CA GLN A 9 -8.72 23.54 -6.79
C GLN A 9 -9.94 22.86 -6.17
N SER A 10 -9.69 21.80 -5.41
CA SER A 10 -10.70 21.09 -4.65
C SER A 10 -10.17 20.75 -3.26
N THR A 11 -10.74 21.42 -2.25
CA THR A 11 -10.37 21.23 -0.85
C THR A 11 -10.63 19.80 -0.37
N ASP A 12 -11.73 19.18 -0.81
CA ASP A 12 -12.07 17.81 -0.41
C ASP A 12 -11.12 16.79 -1.02
N LEU A 13 -10.76 16.99 -2.29
CA LEU A 13 -9.75 16.17 -2.96
C LEU A 13 -8.39 16.31 -2.26
N GLN A 14 -8.01 17.53 -1.89
CA GLN A 14 -6.78 17.80 -1.16
C GLN A 14 -6.75 17.06 0.19
N LYS A 15 -7.80 17.23 1.02
CA LYS A 15 -7.92 16.53 2.32
C LYS A 15 -7.82 15.01 2.16
N LYS A 16 -8.51 14.45 1.17
CA LYS A 16 -8.44 13.01 0.87
C LYS A 16 -7.02 12.57 0.54
N TRP A 17 -6.33 13.28 -0.34
CA TRP A 17 -4.96 12.91 -0.74
C TRP A 17 -3.93 13.14 0.36
N ASP A 18 -4.12 14.16 1.19
CA ASP A 18 -3.25 14.38 2.34
C ASP A 18 -3.38 13.25 3.37
N MET A 19 -4.60 12.74 3.59
CA MET A 19 -4.81 11.52 4.38
C MET A 19 -4.11 10.29 3.76
N ILE A 20 -4.27 10.06 2.45
CA ILE A 20 -3.60 8.96 1.74
C ILE A 20 -2.07 9.06 1.85
N LYS A 21 -1.51 10.27 1.72
CA LYS A 21 -0.06 10.50 1.88
C LYS A 21 0.40 10.19 3.30
N ASN A 22 -0.37 10.57 4.32
CA ASN A 22 -0.04 10.28 5.71
C ASN A 22 -0.02 8.76 5.96
N VAL A 23 -1.05 8.04 5.52
CA VAL A 23 -1.06 6.57 5.60
C VAL A 23 0.15 5.96 4.88
N ARG A 24 0.48 6.45 3.67
CA ARG A 24 1.67 6.00 2.93
C ARG A 24 2.99 6.27 3.68
N LYS A 25 3.11 7.39 4.40
CA LYS A 25 4.31 7.68 5.21
C LYS A 25 4.51 6.61 6.28
N VAL A 26 3.45 6.26 7.02
CA VAL A 26 3.51 5.20 8.04
C VAL A 26 3.88 3.86 7.42
N ILE A 27 3.26 3.50 6.29
CA ILE A 27 3.61 2.27 5.54
C ILE A 27 5.08 2.27 5.14
N THR A 28 5.60 3.40 4.63
CA THR A 28 6.99 3.51 4.20
C THR A 28 7.95 3.31 5.37
N GLY A 29 7.66 3.90 6.53
CA GLY A 29 8.46 3.69 7.75
C GLY A 29 8.49 2.21 8.19
N ALA A 30 7.34 1.53 8.12
CA ALA A 30 7.24 0.11 8.43
C ALA A 30 8.05 -0.76 7.45
N LEU A 31 8.00 -0.44 6.15
CA LEU A 31 8.77 -1.12 5.11
C LEU A 31 10.29 -0.94 5.32
N GLU A 32 10.75 0.28 5.64
CA GLU A 32 12.17 0.52 5.91
C GLU A 32 12.67 -0.28 7.12
N LYS A 33 11.86 -0.41 8.17
CA LYS A 33 12.19 -1.26 9.33
C LYS A 33 12.40 -2.72 8.89
N LYS A 34 11.53 -3.25 8.03
CA LYS A 34 11.67 -4.62 7.51
C LYS A 34 12.84 -4.81 6.55
N ARG A 35 13.24 -3.78 5.79
CA ARG A 35 14.48 -3.80 5.01
C ARG A 35 15.71 -3.83 5.90
N ALA A 36 15.73 -3.02 6.96
CA ALA A 36 16.83 -3.02 7.94
C ALA A 36 16.97 -4.38 8.64
N GLU A 37 15.84 -5.05 8.94
CA GLU A 37 15.77 -6.41 9.47
C GLU A 37 16.09 -7.50 8.42
N LYS A 38 16.36 -7.13 7.15
CA LYS A 38 16.62 -8.02 6.01
C LYS A 38 15.50 -9.03 5.70
N ILE A 39 14.26 -8.72 6.10
CA ILE A 39 13.09 -9.58 5.86
C ILE A 39 12.62 -9.44 4.40
N ILE A 40 12.61 -8.21 3.88
CA ILE A 40 12.27 -7.91 2.48
C ILE A 40 13.43 -7.17 1.80
N GLY A 41 13.65 -7.44 0.51
CA GLY A 41 14.58 -6.67 -0.32
C GLY A 41 13.91 -5.46 -0.98
N SER A 42 12.75 -5.68 -1.60
CA SER A 42 11.92 -4.65 -2.25
C SER A 42 10.56 -4.48 -1.57
N SER A 43 9.87 -3.36 -1.80
CA SER A 43 8.49 -3.18 -1.31
C SER A 43 7.52 -4.18 -1.94
N LEU A 44 7.81 -4.67 -3.15
CA LEU A 44 7.01 -5.69 -3.82
C LEU A 44 7.09 -7.06 -3.12
N GLU A 45 8.08 -7.31 -2.28
CA GLU A 45 8.11 -8.52 -1.44
C GLU A 45 7.20 -8.42 -0.20
N ALA A 46 6.51 -7.29 0.01
CA ALA A 46 5.69 -7.06 1.19
C ALA A 46 4.19 -7.33 0.96
N HIS A 47 3.59 -7.93 1.98
CA HIS A 47 2.18 -7.84 2.30
C HIS A 47 2.02 -6.86 3.46
N ILE A 48 1.17 -5.83 3.29
CA ILE A 48 0.95 -4.81 4.32
C ILE A 48 -0.42 -4.95 4.96
N LYS A 49 -0.48 -5.03 6.29
CA LYS A 49 -1.73 -4.93 7.05
C LYS A 49 -1.80 -3.54 7.65
N VAL A 50 -2.79 -2.77 7.23
CA VAL A 50 -2.95 -1.36 7.58
C VAL A 50 -4.17 -1.25 8.49
N TYR A 51 -3.92 -1.01 9.76
CA TYR A 51 -4.91 -0.77 10.78
C TYR A 51 -5.16 0.73 10.86
N VAL A 52 -6.42 1.14 10.75
CA VAL A 52 -6.78 2.54 10.78
C VAL A 52 -8.03 2.79 11.63
N SER A 53 -8.13 4.00 12.18
CA SER A 53 -9.37 4.47 12.79
C SER A 53 -10.52 4.46 11.78
N ASP A 54 -11.76 4.34 12.27
CA ASP A 54 -12.95 4.29 11.40
C ASP A 54 -13.12 5.55 10.54
N GLU A 55 -12.66 6.70 11.02
CA GLU A 55 -12.66 7.95 10.26
C GLU A 55 -11.76 7.86 9.03
N ILE A 56 -10.53 7.37 9.21
CA ILE A 56 -9.57 7.18 8.13
C ILE A 56 -10.06 6.08 7.19
N LYS A 57 -10.58 4.98 7.73
CA LYS A 57 -11.13 3.85 6.96
C LYS A 57 -12.20 4.31 5.98
N LYS A 58 -13.15 5.14 6.42
CA LYS A 58 -14.21 5.69 5.56
C LYS A 58 -13.66 6.47 4.35
N ILE A 59 -12.54 7.15 4.51
CA ILE A 59 -11.91 7.97 3.45
C ILE A 59 -11.14 7.09 2.45
N ILE A 60 -10.42 6.07 2.94
CA ILE A 60 -9.48 5.29 2.13
C ILE A 60 -9.98 3.90 1.73
N ALA A 61 -11.18 3.47 2.15
CA ALA A 61 -11.71 2.13 1.90
C ALA A 61 -11.72 1.70 0.43
N LYS A 62 -11.82 2.64 -0.51
CA LYS A 62 -11.84 2.39 -1.96
C LYS A 62 -10.47 2.57 -2.63
N ILE A 63 -9.41 2.74 -1.87
CA ILE A 63 -8.06 2.97 -2.38
C ILE A 63 -7.26 1.67 -2.29
N HIS A 64 -6.62 1.30 -3.40
CA HIS A 64 -5.67 0.20 -3.45
C HIS A 64 -4.34 0.62 -2.83
N LEU A 65 -4.18 0.37 -1.53
CA LEU A 65 -3.01 0.80 -0.79
C LEU A 65 -1.72 0.11 -1.25
N ASP A 66 -1.82 -1.10 -1.78
CA ASP A 66 -0.70 -1.80 -2.41
C ASP A 66 -0.16 -1.07 -3.64
N GLU A 67 -1.02 -0.45 -4.45
CA GLU A 67 -0.59 0.39 -5.57
C GLU A 67 0.01 1.72 -5.07
N ILE A 68 -0.56 2.33 -4.03
CA ILE A 68 -0.04 3.57 -3.43
C ILE A 68 1.32 3.38 -2.77
N ALA A 69 1.51 2.25 -2.07
CA ALA A 69 2.72 1.89 -1.34
C ALA A 69 3.71 1.03 -2.17
N ILE A 70 3.34 0.66 -3.39
CA ILE A 70 4.15 -0.17 -4.29
C ILE A 70 4.51 -1.52 -3.65
N THR A 71 3.51 -2.19 -3.08
CA THR A 71 3.61 -3.53 -2.49
C THR A 71 2.82 -4.54 -3.34
N SER A 72 2.98 -5.84 -3.06
CA SER A 72 2.28 -6.87 -3.85
C SER A 72 0.85 -7.08 -3.40
N SER A 73 0.57 -6.90 -2.11
CA SER A 73 -0.76 -7.03 -1.55
C SER A 73 -0.92 -6.18 -0.29
N TYR A 74 -2.17 -5.96 0.10
CA TYR A 74 -2.54 -5.22 1.30
C TYR A 74 -3.80 -5.80 1.94
N GLU A 75 -3.97 -5.51 3.22
CA GLU A 75 -5.20 -5.70 3.97
C GLU A 75 -5.51 -4.39 4.73
N LEU A 76 -6.78 -3.96 4.71
CA LEU A 76 -7.23 -2.76 5.42
C LEU A 76 -8.16 -3.17 6.57
N LEU A 77 -7.71 -2.90 7.79
CA LEU A 77 -8.32 -3.36 9.04
C LEU A 77 -8.76 -2.17 9.89
N SER A 78 -9.74 -2.39 10.78
CA SER A 78 -10.06 -1.41 11.83
C SER A 78 -9.02 -1.54 12.96
N ASP A 79 -8.69 -0.44 13.61
CA ASP A 79 -7.67 -0.37 14.68
C ASP A 79 -8.13 -0.89 16.05
N GLU A 80 -9.30 -1.55 16.13
CA GLU A 80 -9.80 -2.11 17.38
C GLU A 80 -8.92 -3.30 17.84
N GLY A 81 -7.97 -3.04 18.74
CA GLY A 81 -7.20 -4.07 19.45
C GLY A 81 -5.89 -4.52 18.79
N ALA A 82 -5.32 -3.72 17.87
CA ALA A 82 -4.02 -4.03 17.30
C ALA A 82 -2.88 -3.61 18.27
N ASP A 83 -2.34 -4.59 19.00
CA ASP A 83 -1.25 -4.35 19.97
C ASP A 83 0.15 -4.33 19.32
N SER A 84 0.28 -4.83 18.09
CA SER A 84 1.54 -4.94 17.35
C SER A 84 1.57 -4.07 16.10
N GLY A 85 2.77 -3.81 15.57
CA GLY A 85 2.96 -3.02 14.34
C GLY A 85 3.64 -1.68 14.55
N PHE A 86 3.99 -1.07 13.42
CA PHE A 86 4.70 0.20 13.35
C PHE A 86 3.71 1.38 13.37
N VAL A 87 4.03 2.40 14.14
CA VAL A 87 3.27 3.65 14.27
C VAL A 87 4.22 4.85 14.12
N MET A 88 3.68 6.02 13.83
CA MET A 88 4.42 7.28 13.84
C MET A 88 3.69 8.27 14.75
N ASP A 89 4.41 8.90 15.68
CA ASP A 89 3.82 9.84 16.64
C ASP A 89 3.16 11.05 15.95
N GLU A 90 3.64 11.44 14.77
CA GLU A 90 3.09 12.55 13.98
C GLU A 90 1.78 12.18 13.24
N ILE A 91 1.41 10.90 13.17
CA ILE A 91 0.27 10.39 12.39
C ILE A 91 -0.52 9.40 13.25
N GLU A 92 -1.49 9.93 13.98
CA GLU A 92 -2.39 9.14 14.83
C GLU A 92 -3.38 8.31 14.01
N GLY A 93 -3.86 7.22 14.62
CA GLY A 93 -4.90 6.36 14.05
C GLY A 93 -4.46 5.56 12.83
N VAL A 94 -3.15 5.39 12.60
CA VAL A 94 -2.59 4.53 11.57
C VAL A 94 -1.48 3.66 12.16
N ARG A 95 -1.62 2.35 11.94
CA ARG A 95 -0.66 1.34 12.36
C ARG A 95 -0.45 0.35 11.24
N VAL A 96 0.79 -0.06 11.03
CA VAL A 96 1.16 -0.91 9.89
C VAL A 96 1.99 -2.10 10.33
N GLU A 97 1.53 -3.29 9.97
CA GLU A 97 2.34 -4.50 9.99
C GLU A 97 2.78 -4.86 8.58
N VAL A 98 3.99 -5.41 8.49
CA VAL A 98 4.59 -5.80 7.23
C VAL A 98 5.07 -7.23 7.34
N GLU A 99 4.53 -8.07 6.46
CA GLU A 99 4.89 -9.46 6.32
C GLU A 99 5.54 -9.68 4.95
N LYS A 100 6.35 -10.72 4.82
CA LYS A 100 6.83 -11.14 3.50
C LYS A 100 5.69 -11.82 2.77
N VAL A 101 5.41 -11.39 1.55
CA VAL A 101 4.35 -11.95 0.73
C VAL A 101 4.69 -13.39 0.31
N VAL A 102 3.67 -14.22 0.16
CA VAL A 102 3.79 -15.61 -0.29
C VAL A 102 3.62 -15.68 -1.82
N GLY A 103 4.26 -16.67 -2.44
CA GLY A 103 4.19 -16.93 -3.88
C GLY A 103 5.43 -16.44 -4.64
N ASP A 104 5.30 -16.42 -5.96
CA ASP A 104 6.41 -16.19 -6.88
C ASP A 104 6.30 -14.84 -7.58
N LYS A 105 7.45 -14.30 -8.00
CA LYS A 105 7.54 -13.01 -8.70
C LYS A 105 7.04 -13.14 -10.14
N CYS A 106 6.04 -12.33 -10.51
CA CYS A 106 5.62 -12.16 -11.90
C CYS A 106 6.73 -11.51 -12.73
N ASN A 107 7.11 -12.12 -13.86
CA ASN A 107 8.20 -11.62 -14.70
C ASN A 107 7.90 -10.29 -15.42
N ARG A 108 6.63 -9.85 -15.46
CA ARG A 108 6.23 -8.61 -16.16
C ARG A 108 5.99 -7.42 -15.23
N CYS A 109 5.19 -7.58 -14.17
CA CYS A 109 4.89 -6.48 -13.24
C CYS A 109 5.69 -6.53 -11.94
N TRP A 110 6.46 -7.61 -11.71
CA TRP A 110 7.27 -7.86 -10.51
C TRP A 110 6.50 -7.97 -9.19
N LYS A 111 5.16 -7.89 -9.20
CA LYS A 111 4.35 -8.30 -8.05
C LYS A 111 4.46 -9.80 -7.82
N PHE A 112 4.43 -10.19 -6.57
CA PHE A 112 4.42 -11.57 -6.12
C PHE A 112 2.99 -12.07 -5.99
N THR A 113 2.76 -13.31 -6.39
CA THR A 113 1.46 -13.98 -6.32
C THR A 113 1.62 -15.48 -6.41
N GLU A 114 0.70 -16.24 -5.82
CA GLU A 114 0.60 -17.69 -6.01
C GLU A 114 -0.07 -18.07 -7.35
N ALA A 115 -0.69 -17.11 -8.02
CA ALA A 115 -1.45 -17.32 -9.26
C ALA A 115 -0.65 -16.85 -10.49
N LEU A 116 0.44 -17.57 -10.80
CA LEU A 116 1.18 -17.43 -12.06
C LEU A 116 0.72 -18.48 -13.07
N ASN A 117 0.68 -18.09 -14.35
CA ASN A 117 0.48 -19.03 -15.45
C ASN A 117 1.81 -19.66 -15.92
N ASN A 118 1.76 -20.51 -16.93
CA ASN A 118 2.93 -21.22 -17.48
C ASN A 118 4.04 -20.28 -17.99
N ASN A 119 3.72 -19.03 -18.32
CA ASN A 119 4.69 -18.01 -18.75
C ASN A 119 5.28 -17.22 -17.57
N GLN A 120 5.03 -17.65 -16.33
CA GLN A 120 5.47 -16.98 -15.10
C GLN A 120 4.98 -15.52 -15.01
N ILE A 121 3.77 -15.25 -15.50
CA ILE A 121 3.10 -13.96 -15.38
C ILE A 121 1.76 -14.12 -14.66
N CYS A 122 1.34 -13.07 -13.96
CA CYS A 122 0.06 -13.05 -13.25
C CYS A 122 -1.11 -12.78 -14.20
N ASN A 123 -2.33 -13.12 -13.75
CA ASN A 123 -3.57 -12.92 -14.51
C ASN A 123 -3.78 -11.48 -15.01
N ARG A 124 -3.35 -10.47 -14.23
CA ARG A 124 -3.41 -9.05 -14.66
C ARG A 124 -2.54 -8.82 -15.90
N CYS A 125 -1.34 -9.40 -15.90
CA CYS A 125 -0.39 -9.22 -16.98
C CYS A 125 -0.79 -10.00 -18.23
N GLU A 126 -1.33 -11.20 -18.07
CA GLU A 126 -1.87 -12.00 -19.17
C GLU A 126 -3.01 -11.27 -19.89
N LYS A 127 -4.00 -10.75 -19.15
CA LYS A 127 -5.11 -9.98 -19.73
C LYS A 127 -4.66 -8.71 -20.48
N ALA A 128 -3.52 -8.14 -20.09
CA ALA A 128 -3.01 -6.91 -20.67
C ALA A 128 -2.14 -7.12 -21.93
N ILE A 129 -1.71 -8.35 -22.22
CA ILE A 129 -0.96 -8.68 -23.45
C ILE A 129 -1.84 -9.34 -24.52
N GLN A 130 -3.06 -9.72 -24.16
CA GLN A 130 -4.07 -10.30 -25.08
C GLN A 130 -4.98 -9.23 -25.73
N GLN A 131 -4.70 -7.94 -25.49
CA GLN A 131 -5.38 -6.79 -26.10
C GLN A 131 -4.55 -6.28 -27.28
#